data_AF-A0A7L4MMR5-F1
#
_entry.id   AF-A0A7L4MMR5-F1
#
_cell.length_a   1.000
_cell.length_b   1.000
_cell.length_c   1.000
_cell.angle_alpha   90.00
_cell.angle_beta   90.00
_cell.angle_gamma   90.00
#
_symmetry.space_group_name_H-M   'P 1'
#
loop_
_entity.id
_entity.type
_entity.pdbx_description
1 polymer ?
#
loop_
_entity_poly.entity_id
_entity_poly.type
_entity_poly.pdbx_seq_one_letter_code
_entity_poly.pdbx_strand_id
1 'polypeptide(L)'
;MQELVAGVEKMGFDLEADVEQQRGAQPLPCPGTDSKLGTGSCGILGGVSVPGPGVRCPFRHVGRAKAVVCKHWLRGLCKKGDGCDFLHKYDVTKMPECYFYSKFGECSNKDCPFLHADATASAMGCPWYDRGFCGHGPTCKYVHTRRVMCTNYLVGFCPEGPKCKFM
;
A
#
# COMPACT_ATOMS: atom_id res chain seq x y z
N MET A 1 -32.05 12.81 5.81
CA MET A 1 -33.28 13.64 5.87
C MET A 1 -32.96 15.14 5.85
N GLN A 2 -31.74 15.59 6.17
CA GLN A 2 -31.36 17.01 6.20
C GLN A 2 -30.75 17.57 4.90
N GLU A 3 -30.12 16.74 4.05
CA GLU A 3 -29.50 17.25 2.82
C GLU A 3 -30.51 17.71 1.75
N LEU A 4 -31.69 17.09 1.68
CA LEU A 4 -32.75 17.51 0.74
C LEU A 4 -33.56 18.71 1.23
N VAL A 5 -33.61 18.94 2.54
CA VAL A 5 -34.42 20.00 3.16
C VAL A 5 -33.59 21.26 3.42
N ALA A 6 -32.32 21.10 3.76
CA ALA A 6 -31.37 22.17 4.08
C ALA A 6 -29.99 21.88 3.46
N GLY A 7 -29.97 21.52 2.17
CA GLY A 7 -28.74 21.26 1.44
C GLY A 7 -27.87 22.52 1.33
N VAL A 8 -26.60 22.38 1.73
CA VAL A 8 -25.63 23.49 1.76
C VAL A 8 -24.69 23.52 0.56
N GLU A 9 -24.90 22.62 -0.39
CA GLU A 9 -23.97 22.36 -1.50
C GLU A 9 -23.80 23.53 -2.48
N LYS A 10 -24.75 24.47 -2.51
CA LYS A 10 -24.72 25.65 -3.40
C LYS A 10 -24.25 26.92 -2.71
N MET A 11 -23.92 26.85 -1.41
CA MET A 11 -23.37 27.98 -0.67
C MET A 11 -21.87 27.79 -0.47
N GLY A 12 -21.11 28.83 -0.80
CA GLY A 12 -19.69 28.90 -0.46
C GLY A 12 -19.55 29.48 0.94
N PHE A 13 -18.79 28.81 1.79
CA PHE A 13 -18.50 29.30 3.13
C PHE A 13 -17.17 30.06 3.13
N ASP A 14 -17.09 31.14 3.91
CA ASP A 14 -15.83 31.88 4.10
C ASP A 14 -14.72 30.95 4.62
N LEU A 15 -15.08 29.95 5.42
CA LEU A 15 -14.15 28.92 5.91
C LEU A 15 -13.51 28.11 4.78
N GLU A 16 -14.28 27.75 3.74
CA GLU A 16 -13.76 26.99 2.60
C GLU A 16 -12.73 27.84 1.84
N ALA A 17 -13.07 29.10 1.57
CA ALA A 17 -12.17 30.05 0.94
C ALA A 17 -10.89 30.26 1.78
N ASP A 18 -11.02 30.46 3.09
CA ASP A 18 -9.88 30.67 3.99
C ASP A 18 -8.95 29.45 4.04
N VAL A 19 -9.49 28.23 4.00
CA VAL A 19 -8.70 26.98 3.95
C VAL A 19 -7.98 26.83 2.61
N GLU A 20 -8.65 27.07 1.49
CA GLU A 20 -8.06 26.99 0.15
C GLU A 20 -6.96 28.03 -0.07
N GLN A 21 -7.18 29.24 0.40
CA GLN A 21 -6.25 30.36 0.26
C GLN A 21 -5.22 30.41 1.40
N GLN A 22 -5.29 29.48 2.35
CA GLN A 22 -4.42 29.39 3.52
C GLN A 22 -4.32 30.72 4.29
N ARG A 23 -5.43 31.45 4.39
CA ARG A 23 -5.49 32.75 5.04
C ARG A 23 -5.24 32.61 6.53
N GLY A 24 -4.47 33.55 7.10
CA GLY A 24 -4.10 33.53 8.52
C GLY A 24 -2.98 32.56 8.89
N ALA A 25 -2.41 31.80 7.95
CA ALA A 25 -1.29 30.92 8.23
C ALA A 25 0.02 31.71 8.42
N GLN A 26 0.49 31.79 9.66
CA GLN A 26 1.77 32.41 9.99
C GLN A 26 2.92 31.41 9.86
N PRO A 27 4.11 31.81 9.36
CA PRO A 27 5.28 30.93 9.31
C PRO A 27 5.62 30.34 10.68
N LEU A 28 6.11 29.10 10.69
CA LEU A 28 6.53 28.43 11.92
C LEU A 28 7.68 29.22 12.60
N PRO A 29 7.65 29.37 13.94
CA PRO A 29 8.67 30.11 14.68
C PRO A 29 10.09 29.55 14.48
N CYS A 30 10.20 28.21 14.42
CA CYS A 30 11.46 27.49 14.34
C CYS A 30 11.56 26.66 13.04
N PRO A 31 12.67 26.75 12.28
CA PRO A 31 12.94 25.86 11.15
C PRO A 31 13.07 24.39 11.59
N GLY A 32 12.62 23.46 10.76
CA GLY A 32 12.87 22.03 10.97
C GLY A 32 12.04 21.35 12.06
N THR A 33 10.98 22.01 12.55
CA THR A 33 10.02 21.39 13.46
C THR A 33 9.13 20.40 12.70
N ASP A 34 8.93 19.22 13.29
CA ASP A 34 8.07 18.14 12.80
C ASP A 34 6.58 18.33 13.14
N SER A 35 6.22 19.51 13.68
CA SER A 35 4.87 19.94 14.06
C SER A 35 3.84 19.98 12.93
N LYS A 36 4.21 19.53 11.72
CA LYS A 36 3.34 19.38 10.55
C LYS A 36 2.58 18.05 10.54
N LEU A 37 2.80 17.16 11.52
CA LEU A 37 1.99 15.95 11.66
C LEU A 37 0.54 16.34 11.94
N GLY A 38 -0.36 16.03 10.99
CA GLY A 38 -1.77 16.36 11.08
C GLY A 38 -2.17 17.67 10.40
N THR A 39 -1.23 18.45 9.86
CA THR A 39 -1.55 19.61 9.05
C THR A 39 -1.93 19.21 7.62
N GLY A 40 -2.86 19.94 7.01
CA GLY A 40 -3.22 19.79 5.60
C GLY A 40 -2.01 19.89 4.66
N SER A 41 -2.14 19.28 3.48
CA SER A 41 -1.18 19.52 2.39
C SER A 41 -1.25 20.97 1.95
N CYS A 42 -0.10 21.55 1.64
CA CYS A 42 -0.06 22.89 1.04
C CYS A 42 -0.72 22.85 -0.34
N GLY A 43 -1.89 23.49 -0.47
CA GLY A 43 -2.68 23.53 -1.72
C GLY A 43 -2.13 24.51 -2.75
N ILE A 44 -1.21 25.39 -2.36
CA ILE A 44 -0.47 26.28 -3.25
C ILE A 44 0.61 25.43 -3.95
N LEU A 45 0.16 24.60 -4.88
CA LEU A 45 0.98 23.72 -5.70
C LEU A 45 1.72 24.55 -6.75
N GLY A 46 3.03 24.66 -6.62
CA GLY A 46 3.93 24.88 -7.74
C GLY A 46 3.82 26.22 -8.47
N GLY A 47 4.80 27.09 -8.21
CA GLY A 47 5.17 28.17 -9.13
C GLY A 47 4.59 29.53 -8.76
N VAL A 48 5.44 30.55 -8.86
CA VAL A 48 5.15 31.98 -8.66
C VAL A 48 5.16 32.43 -7.19
N SER A 49 6.40 32.64 -6.72
CA SER A 49 6.78 33.80 -5.88
C SER A 49 5.88 34.16 -4.70
N VAL A 50 5.84 33.31 -3.68
CA VAL A 50 5.84 33.82 -2.30
C VAL A 50 7.30 33.83 -1.81
N PRO A 51 7.86 34.96 -1.37
CA PRO A 51 9.18 34.99 -0.77
C PRO A 51 9.15 34.31 0.60
N GLY A 52 9.37 32.99 0.61
CA GLY A 52 9.72 32.16 1.76
C GLY A 52 8.56 31.42 2.44
N PRO A 53 8.83 30.48 3.37
CA PRO A 53 10.02 29.65 3.57
C PRO A 53 9.66 28.17 3.34
N GLY A 54 10.21 27.50 2.33
CA GLY A 54 9.95 26.06 2.13
C GLY A 54 10.22 25.19 3.37
N VAL A 55 11.03 25.70 4.31
CA VAL A 55 11.36 25.07 5.58
C VAL A 55 10.45 25.48 6.76
N ARG A 56 9.80 26.66 6.75
CA ARG A 56 8.91 27.11 7.85
C ARG A 56 7.44 27.28 7.43
N CYS A 57 7.04 26.81 6.25
CA CYS A 57 5.63 26.72 5.91
C CYS A 57 4.91 25.82 6.96
N PRO A 58 3.79 26.25 7.57
CA PRO A 58 3.06 25.43 8.54
C PRO A 58 2.48 24.15 7.95
N PHE A 59 2.25 24.15 6.64
CA PHE A 59 1.62 23.05 5.93
C PHE A 59 2.63 22.03 5.41
N ARG A 60 2.10 20.85 5.12
CA ARG A 60 2.87 19.71 4.64
C ARG A 60 3.17 19.86 3.15
N HIS A 61 4.43 19.71 2.76
CA HIS A 61 4.80 19.68 1.35
C HIS A 61 5.05 18.23 0.90
N VAL A 62 4.31 17.81 -0.13
CA VAL A 62 4.51 16.49 -0.73
C VAL A 62 5.65 16.59 -1.74
N GLY A 63 6.78 15.95 -1.41
CA GLY A 63 7.91 15.81 -2.32
C GLY A 63 7.69 14.73 -3.39
N ARG A 64 8.80 14.19 -3.93
CA ARG A 64 8.76 13.07 -4.89
C ARG A 64 7.94 11.88 -4.36
N ALA A 65 7.36 11.11 -5.27
CA ALA A 65 6.66 9.87 -4.95
C ALA A 65 7.59 8.90 -4.19
N LYS A 66 7.14 8.46 -3.01
CA LYS A 66 7.88 7.56 -2.12
C LYS A 66 7.25 6.16 -2.18
N ALA A 67 8.08 5.13 -2.24
CA ALA A 67 7.62 3.76 -2.52
C ALA A 67 7.03 3.04 -1.30
N VAL A 68 7.58 3.27 -0.11
CA VAL A 68 7.25 2.50 1.11
C VAL A 68 6.83 3.43 2.25
N VAL A 69 5.85 3.01 3.06
CA VAL A 69 5.37 3.74 4.25
C VAL A 69 6.43 3.80 5.34
N CYS A 70 6.57 4.97 5.96
CA CYS A 70 7.52 5.20 7.05
C CYS A 70 7.07 4.52 8.35
N LYS A 71 7.84 3.54 8.82
CA LYS A 71 7.57 2.85 10.09
C LYS A 71 7.52 3.78 11.33
N HIS A 72 8.30 4.86 11.32
CA HIS A 72 8.36 5.81 12.44
C HIS A 72 7.17 6.78 12.43
N TRP A 73 6.67 7.12 11.24
CA TRP A 73 5.50 7.99 11.10
C TRP A 73 4.23 7.30 11.56
N LEU A 74 4.07 5.99 11.30
CA LEU A 74 2.95 5.21 11.81
C LEU A 74 2.83 5.25 13.34
N ARG A 75 3.94 5.54 14.04
CA ARG A 75 4.00 5.67 15.51
C ARG A 75 3.99 7.13 15.99
N GLY A 76 3.95 8.10 15.08
CA GLY A 76 4.06 9.52 15.41
C GLY A 76 5.46 9.98 15.86
N LEU A 77 6.52 9.20 15.58
CA LEU A 77 7.89 9.43 16.06
C LEU A 77 8.86 9.90 14.96
N CYS A 78 8.34 10.27 13.79
CA CYS A 78 9.20 10.64 12.67
C CYS A 78 9.68 12.10 12.76
N LYS A 79 10.95 12.29 13.14
CA LYS A 79 11.59 13.62 13.21
C LYS A 79 11.94 14.24 11.85
N LYS A 80 11.92 13.46 10.76
CA LYS A 80 12.33 13.94 9.42
C LYS A 80 11.24 14.75 8.70
N GLY A 81 9.99 14.73 9.19
CA GLY A 81 8.89 15.51 8.61
C GLY A 81 8.74 15.33 7.09
N ASP A 82 8.63 16.44 6.36
CA ASP A 82 8.49 16.47 4.89
C ASP A 82 9.70 15.84 4.16
N GLY A 83 10.90 15.98 4.74
CA GLY A 83 12.16 15.46 4.22
C GLY A 83 12.41 13.98 4.50
N CYS A 84 11.43 13.23 5.02
CA CYS A 84 11.60 11.79 5.22
C CYS A 84 11.72 11.06 3.87
N ASP A 85 12.62 10.09 3.75
CA ASP A 85 12.76 9.29 2.52
C ASP A 85 11.55 8.34 2.30
N PHE A 86 10.74 8.14 3.32
CA PHE A 86 9.60 7.23 3.34
C PHE A 86 8.25 7.97 3.30
N LEU A 87 7.21 7.26 2.84
CA LEU A 87 5.87 7.79 2.66
C LEU A 87 5.18 8.06 4.00
N HIS A 88 4.64 9.27 4.18
CA HIS A 88 3.80 9.68 5.30
C HIS A 88 2.33 9.66 4.88
N LYS A 89 1.85 8.50 4.45
CA LYS A 89 0.46 8.25 4.07
C LYS A 89 0.14 6.82 4.49
N TYR A 90 -1.07 6.62 5.01
CA TYR A 90 -1.55 5.28 5.33
C TYR A 90 -2.00 4.63 4.02
N ASP A 91 -1.17 3.72 3.51
CA ASP A 91 -1.44 2.94 2.30
C ASP A 91 -1.01 1.49 2.58
N VAL A 92 -2.00 0.61 2.72
CA VAL A 92 -1.79 -0.81 3.06
C VAL A 92 -0.98 -1.54 2.00
N THR A 93 -1.06 -1.11 0.73
CA THR A 93 -0.34 -1.76 -0.38
C THR A 93 1.16 -1.47 -0.38
N LYS A 94 1.56 -0.36 0.24
CA LYS A 94 2.95 0.12 0.32
C LYS A 94 3.54 -0.04 1.71
N MET A 95 2.89 -0.85 2.55
CA MET A 95 3.38 -1.10 3.89
C MET A 95 4.68 -1.92 3.81
N PRO A 96 5.70 -1.65 4.64
CA PRO A 96 6.88 -2.50 4.69
C PRO A 96 6.52 -3.94 5.09
N GLU A 97 7.39 -4.87 4.73
CA GLU A 97 7.28 -6.28 5.10
C GLU A 97 7.39 -6.47 6.61
N CYS A 98 6.66 -7.46 7.13
CA CYS A 98 6.74 -7.85 8.52
C CYS A 98 8.07 -8.54 8.79
N TYR A 99 8.89 -7.95 9.65
CA TYR A 99 10.18 -8.51 10.04
C TYR A 99 10.06 -9.91 10.66
N PHE A 100 9.07 -10.12 11.54
CA PHE A 100 8.88 -11.40 12.22
C PHE A 100 8.45 -12.49 11.25
N TYR A 101 7.50 -12.18 10.37
CA TYR A 101 7.03 -13.13 9.36
C TYR A 101 8.13 -13.48 8.34
N SER A 102 8.85 -12.47 7.84
CA SER A 102 9.95 -12.66 6.88
C SER A 102 11.09 -13.51 7.46
N LYS A 103 11.42 -13.32 8.75
CA LYS A 103 12.54 -14.02 9.39
C LYS A 103 12.18 -15.38 9.98
N PHE A 104 11.03 -15.48 10.65
CA PHE A 104 10.65 -16.65 11.44
C PHE A 104 9.50 -17.46 10.80
N GLY A 105 8.87 -16.95 9.73
CA GLY A 105 7.72 -17.60 9.08
C GLY A 105 6.41 -17.50 9.87
N GLU A 106 6.43 -16.85 11.04
CA GLU A 106 5.26 -16.67 11.89
C GLU A 106 5.19 -15.22 12.43
N CYS A 107 3.97 -14.72 12.58
CA CYS A 107 3.70 -13.45 13.24
C CYS A 107 2.77 -13.70 14.42
N SER A 108 3.16 -13.20 15.60
CA SER A 108 2.36 -13.32 16.83
C SER A 108 1.07 -12.49 16.79
N ASN A 109 1.06 -11.39 16.01
CA ASN A 109 -0.09 -10.50 15.87
C ASN A 109 -1.01 -10.95 14.73
N LYS A 110 -2.29 -11.18 15.03
CA LYS A 110 -3.33 -11.55 14.05
C LYS A 110 -3.64 -10.39 13.10
N ASP A 111 -3.75 -9.18 13.62
CA ASP A 111 -3.98 -7.94 12.85
C ASP A 111 -2.66 -7.20 12.62
N CYS A 112 -1.68 -7.86 11.99
CA CYS A 112 -0.40 -7.23 11.67
C CYS A 112 -0.58 -6.22 10.52
N PRO A 113 -0.28 -4.92 10.70
CA PRO A 113 -0.41 -3.95 9.62
C PRO A 113 0.59 -4.16 8.49
N PHE A 114 1.71 -4.84 8.78
CA PHE A 114 2.83 -5.07 7.86
C PHE A 114 2.55 -6.22 6.90
N LEU A 115 3.14 -6.16 5.70
CA LEU A 115 2.91 -7.17 4.67
C LEU A 115 3.49 -8.53 5.10
N HIS A 116 2.65 -9.56 5.07
CA HIS A 116 3.04 -10.96 5.14
C HIS A 116 3.17 -11.46 3.70
N ALA A 117 4.39 -11.42 3.16
CA ALA A 117 4.67 -11.97 1.84
C ALA A 117 4.74 -13.49 1.94
N ASP A 118 3.65 -14.17 1.57
CA ASP A 118 3.64 -15.62 1.45
C ASP A 118 4.55 -16.03 0.28
N ALA A 119 5.71 -16.59 0.59
CA ALA A 119 6.62 -17.16 -0.39
C ALA A 119 5.96 -18.23 -1.29
N THR A 120 4.77 -18.70 -0.92
CA THR A 120 3.99 -19.73 -1.61
C THR A 120 3.00 -19.17 -2.65
N ALA A 121 2.56 -17.91 -2.54
CA ALA A 121 1.50 -17.37 -3.41
C ALA A 121 2.00 -16.94 -4.81
N SER A 122 3.32 -16.83 -5.01
CA SER A 122 3.93 -16.52 -6.31
C SER A 122 4.88 -17.63 -6.78
N ALA A 123 4.58 -18.88 -6.46
CA ALA A 123 5.29 -19.98 -7.07
C ALA A 123 4.71 -20.25 -8.46
N MET A 124 5.33 -19.68 -9.50
CA MET A 124 5.07 -20.14 -10.87
C MET A 124 5.23 -21.67 -10.92
N GLY A 125 4.22 -22.35 -11.47
CA GLY A 125 4.28 -23.79 -11.73
C GLY A 125 5.44 -24.10 -12.67
N CYS A 126 6.03 -25.28 -12.54
CA CYS A 126 7.13 -25.70 -13.40
C CYS A 126 6.63 -25.99 -14.82
N PRO A 127 7.06 -25.23 -15.84
CA PRO A 127 6.60 -25.45 -17.22
C PRO A 127 7.02 -26.83 -17.78
N TRP A 128 8.07 -27.44 -17.23
CA TRP A 128 8.54 -28.77 -17.63
C TRP A 128 7.72 -29.88 -16.98
N TYR A 129 7.37 -29.73 -15.70
CA TYR A 129 6.51 -30.70 -15.01
C TYR A 129 5.09 -30.68 -15.55
N ASP A 130 4.55 -29.51 -15.91
CA ASP A 130 3.25 -29.40 -16.57
C ASP A 130 3.21 -30.07 -17.95
N ARG A 131 4.36 -30.20 -18.63
CA ARG A 131 4.51 -30.98 -19.87
C ARG A 131 4.72 -32.47 -19.63
N GLY A 132 4.78 -32.91 -18.37
CA GLY A 132 4.81 -34.31 -17.96
C GLY A 132 6.01 -34.69 -17.12
N PHE A 133 7.19 -34.12 -17.37
CA PHE A 133 8.41 -34.51 -16.64
C PHE A 133 9.38 -33.35 -16.45
N CYS A 134 9.87 -33.19 -15.23
CA CYS A 134 10.94 -32.26 -14.89
C CYS A 134 12.20 -33.04 -14.51
N GLY A 135 13.31 -32.81 -15.22
CA GLY A 135 14.59 -33.46 -14.94
C GLY A 135 15.20 -33.13 -13.58
N HIS A 136 14.78 -32.02 -12.95
CA HIS A 136 15.18 -31.67 -11.60
C HIS A 136 14.39 -32.44 -10.52
N GLY A 137 13.34 -33.18 -10.88
CA GLY A 137 12.58 -33.99 -9.94
C GLY A 137 12.06 -33.18 -8.73
N PRO A 138 12.18 -33.69 -7.49
CA PRO A 138 11.68 -33.00 -6.31
C PRO A 138 12.51 -31.79 -5.88
N THR A 139 13.69 -31.57 -6.46
CA THR A 139 14.56 -30.41 -6.12
C THR A 139 14.34 -29.22 -7.04
N CYS A 140 13.27 -29.23 -7.85
CA CYS A 140 12.97 -28.12 -8.74
C CYS A 140 12.62 -26.84 -7.96
N LYS A 141 13.12 -25.71 -8.45
CA LYS A 141 12.80 -24.37 -7.93
C LYS A 141 11.33 -23.99 -8.09
N TYR A 142 10.67 -24.55 -9.12
CA TYR A 142 9.27 -24.26 -9.43
C TYR A 142 8.35 -25.31 -8.83
N VAL A 143 7.11 -24.93 -8.51
CA VAL A 143 6.16 -25.86 -7.87
C VAL A 143 5.68 -26.92 -8.85
N HIS A 144 5.74 -28.18 -8.41
CA HIS A 144 5.24 -29.34 -9.13
C HIS A 144 3.85 -29.72 -8.60
N THR A 145 2.80 -29.37 -9.34
CA THR A 145 1.44 -29.79 -9.02
C THR A 145 1.15 -31.13 -9.69
N ARG A 146 1.07 -32.21 -8.91
CA ARG A 146 0.73 -33.55 -9.44
C ARG A 146 -0.72 -33.55 -9.97
N ARG A 147 -0.89 -33.88 -11.24
CA ARG A 147 -2.21 -34.15 -11.84
C ARG A 147 -2.62 -35.59 -11.54
N VAL A 148 -3.85 -35.79 -11.11
CA VAL A 148 -4.42 -37.11 -10.81
C VAL A 148 -5.43 -37.42 -11.90
N MET A 149 -5.09 -38.41 -12.72
CA MET A 149 -5.93 -38.88 -13.82
C MET A 149 -7.24 -39.43 -13.29
N CYS A 150 -8.34 -39.11 -13.95
CA CYS A 150 -9.64 -39.69 -13.63
C CYS A 150 -9.64 -41.20 -13.91
N THR A 151 -9.90 -42.03 -12.89
CA THR A 151 -9.99 -43.48 -13.05
C THR A 151 -11.07 -43.89 -14.05
N ASN A 152 -12.26 -43.29 -13.98
CA ASN A 152 -13.37 -43.56 -14.90
C ASN A 152 -13.03 -43.23 -16.36
N TYR A 153 -12.28 -42.15 -16.58
CA TYR A 153 -11.78 -41.80 -17.91
C TYR A 153 -10.77 -42.84 -18.42
N LEU A 154 -9.92 -43.35 -17.53
CA LEU A 154 -8.96 -44.43 -17.80
C LEU A 154 -9.64 -45.74 -18.21
N VAL A 155 -10.81 -46.05 -17.63
CA VAL A 155 -11.62 -47.22 -18.03
C VAL A 155 -12.48 -46.98 -19.28
N GLY A 156 -12.37 -45.79 -19.90
CA GLY A 156 -12.98 -45.45 -21.18
C GLY A 156 -14.30 -44.68 -21.10
N PHE A 157 -14.87 -44.45 -19.91
CA PHE A 157 -16.11 -43.70 -19.77
C PHE A 157 -16.13 -42.83 -18.51
N CYS A 158 -15.99 -41.51 -18.68
CA CYS A 158 -16.23 -40.54 -17.62
C CYS A 158 -17.51 -39.75 -17.92
N PRO A 159 -18.52 -39.75 -17.02
CA PRO A 159 -19.77 -39.02 -17.24
C PRO A 159 -19.59 -37.49 -17.31
N GLU A 160 -18.50 -36.96 -16.76
CA GLU A 160 -18.16 -35.53 -16.78
C GLU A 160 -17.36 -35.12 -18.04
N GLY A 161 -16.86 -36.10 -18.81
CA GLY A 161 -16.06 -35.88 -20.02
C GLY A 161 -14.88 -34.91 -19.80
N PRO A 162 -14.68 -33.91 -20.70
CA PRO A 162 -13.56 -32.96 -20.61
C PRO A 162 -13.67 -31.95 -19.47
N LYS A 163 -14.80 -31.90 -18.75
CA LYS A 163 -15.01 -31.02 -17.60
C LYS A 163 -14.72 -31.72 -16.25
N CYS A 164 -14.19 -32.94 -16.29
CA CYS A 164 -13.93 -33.68 -15.06
C CYS A 164 -12.93 -32.95 -14.16
N LYS A 165 -13.19 -32.94 -12.85
CA LYS A 165 -12.29 -32.34 -11.84
C LYS A 165 -10.89 -33.00 -11.84
N PHE A 166 -10.82 -34.25 -12.28
CA PHE A 166 -9.61 -35.05 -12.37
C PHE A 166 -9.13 -35.09 -13.81
N MET A 167 -7.84 -34.78 -14.02
CA MET A 167 -7.19 -34.69 -15.33
C MET A 167 -6.04 -35.67 -15.42
#